data_AF-A0A1Q4YIY8-F1
#
_entry.id   AF-A0A1Q4YIY8-F1
#
_cell.length_a   1.000
_cell.length_b   1.000
_cell.length_c   1.000
_cell.angle_alpha   90.00
_cell.angle_beta   90.00
_cell.angle_gamma   90.00
#
_symmetry.space_group_name_H-M   'P 1'
#
loop_
_entity.id
_entity.type
_entity.pdbx_description
1 polymer ?
#
loop_
_entity_poly.entity_id
_entity_poly.type
_entity_poly.pdbx_seq_one_letter_code
_entity_poly.pdbx_strand_id
1 'polypeptide(L)'
;MVEDSGVDELLRQWAAERSDDAELQEVNRIKDAWLAEAPPSAPGIPVQRANGGSRGLVKVESADPAYVAAMRKRAPEVPEVLLAAAASYWQLVGDLSEAELWWDAGISPLDQRALDYRAAGLTPADLGRRLGPMTVLQHLRRGSAAAWCVARLQRQRRDGVA
;
A
#
# COMPACT_ATOMS: atom_id res chain seq x y z
N MET A 1 34.31 30.36 13.90
CA MET A 1 33.49 29.39 14.65
C MET A 1 32.49 30.24 15.40
N VAL A 2 31.32 30.50 14.81
CA VAL A 2 30.26 31.30 15.43
C VAL A 2 29.31 30.28 16.02
N GLU A 3 29.34 30.13 17.34
CA GLU A 3 28.42 29.26 18.06
C GLU A 3 27.03 29.88 17.97
N ASP A 4 26.08 29.11 17.45
CA ASP A 4 24.70 29.52 17.21
C ASP A 4 23.91 29.50 18.54
N SER A 5 24.36 30.35 19.47
CA SER A 5 23.88 30.41 20.86
C SER A 5 22.39 30.77 20.96
N GLY A 6 21.79 31.30 19.89
CA GLY A 6 20.36 31.61 19.81
C GLY A 6 19.50 30.38 19.54
N VAL A 7 20.02 29.40 18.79
CA VAL A 7 19.30 28.15 18.51
C VAL A 7 19.27 27.25 19.74
N ASP A 8 20.37 27.19 20.52
CA ASP A 8 20.42 26.41 21.76
C ASP A 8 19.48 26.97 22.84
N GLU A 9 19.31 28.29 22.91
CA GLU A 9 18.39 28.94 23.83
C GLU A 9 16.93 28.66 23.42
N LEU A 10 16.64 28.72 22.12
CA LEU A 10 15.31 28.40 21.59
C LEU A 10 14.96 26.92 21.78
N LEU A 11 15.93 26.01 21.61
CA LEU A 11 15.81 24.59 21.91
C LEU A 11 15.54 24.35 23.39
N ARG A 12 16.22 25.07 24.29
CA ARG A 12 15.96 24.98 25.73
C ARG A 12 14.57 25.46 26.09
N GLN A 13 14.12 26.58 25.52
CA GLN A 13 12.79 27.12 25.78
C GLN A 13 11.69 26.21 25.22
N TRP A 14 11.85 25.71 23.99
CA TRP A 14 10.94 24.74 23.38
C TRP A 14 10.88 23.41 24.15
N ALA A 15 12.03 22.93 24.65
CA ALA A 15 12.10 21.72 25.47
C ALA A 15 11.42 21.91 26.84
N ALA A 16 11.61 23.07 27.48
CA ALA A 16 10.98 23.41 28.76
C ALA A 16 9.44 23.52 28.65
N GLU A 17 8.94 24.10 27.56
CA GLU A 17 7.49 24.21 27.30
C GLU A 17 6.82 22.85 27.06
N ARG A 18 7.55 21.87 26.50
CA ARG A 18 7.01 20.52 26.25
C ARG A 18 7.27 19.51 27.37
N SER A 19 8.17 19.77 28.32
CA SER A 19 8.44 18.84 29.44
C SER A 19 7.29 18.73 30.45
N ASP A 20 6.42 19.74 30.55
CA ASP A 20 5.23 19.75 31.39
C ASP A 20 3.95 19.26 30.68
N ASP A 21 4.07 18.77 29.44
CA ASP A 21 2.96 18.25 28.67
C ASP A 21 2.56 16.85 29.18
N ALA A 22 1.47 16.79 29.95
CA ALA A 22 0.94 15.55 30.52
C ALA A 22 0.59 14.50 29.45
N GLU A 23 0.21 14.94 28.23
CA GLU A 23 -0.03 14.02 27.11
C GLU A 23 1.28 13.39 26.63
N LEU A 24 2.38 14.16 26.60
CA LEU A 24 3.70 13.66 26.20
C LEU A 24 4.26 12.66 27.22
N GLN A 25 3.98 12.86 28.51
CA GLN A 25 4.37 11.91 29.56
C GLN A 25 3.62 10.59 29.40
N GLU A 26 2.32 10.63 29.07
CA GLU A 26 1.54 9.42 28.81
C GLU A 26 1.99 8.69 27.54
N VAL A 27 2.26 9.43 26.46
CA VAL A 27 2.83 8.86 25.23
C VAL A 27 4.16 8.16 25.49
N ASN A 28 5.05 8.77 26.29
CA ASN A 28 6.31 8.14 26.64
C ASN A 28 6.11 6.89 27.50
N ARG A 29 5.18 6.90 28.44
CA ARG A 29 4.83 5.72 29.25
C ARG A 29 4.35 4.55 28.39
N ILE A 30 3.46 4.82 27.43
CA ILE A 30 2.94 3.80 26.49
C ILE A 30 4.07 3.25 25.62
N LYS A 31 4.91 4.13 25.06
CA LYS A 31 6.09 3.74 24.27
C LYS A 31 7.02 2.83 25.07
N ASP A 32 7.32 3.19 26.31
CA ASP A 32 8.22 2.43 27.17
C ASP A 32 7.63 1.07 27.54
N ALA A 33 6.31 1.00 27.78
CA ALA A 33 5.61 -0.26 28.01
C ALA A 33 5.69 -1.20 26.78
N TRP A 34 5.48 -0.67 25.57
CA TRP A 34 5.61 -1.45 24.34
C TRP A 34 7.05 -1.90 24.08
N LEU A 35 8.04 -1.06 24.37
CA LEU A 35 9.46 -1.44 24.25
C LEU A 35 9.86 -2.51 25.28
N ALA A 36 9.28 -2.48 26.48
CA ALA A 36 9.51 -3.48 27.51
C ALA A 36 8.86 -4.83 27.18
N GLU A 37 7.77 -4.83 26.43
CA GLU A 37 7.06 -6.04 25.97
C GLU A 37 7.67 -6.65 24.69
N ALA A 38 8.65 -5.97 24.08
CA ALA A 38 9.44 -6.54 23.01
C ALA A 38 10.25 -7.75 23.52
N PRO A 39 10.30 -8.87 22.78
CA PRO A 39 11.05 -10.05 23.19
C PRO A 39 12.53 -9.68 23.43
N PRO A 40 13.17 -10.23 24.47
CA PRO A 40 14.55 -9.90 24.80
C PRO A 40 15.46 -10.17 23.59
N SER A 41 16.25 -9.18 23.22
CA SER A 41 17.27 -9.32 22.18
C SER A 41 18.19 -10.49 22.55
N ALA A 42 18.30 -11.48 21.67
CA ALA A 42 19.10 -12.67 21.90
C ALA A 42 20.57 -12.29 22.22
N PRO A 43 21.24 -13.01 23.14
CA PRO A 43 22.57 -12.64 23.59
C PRO A 43 23.64 -12.95 22.55
N GLY A 44 24.43 -11.92 22.21
CA GLY A 44 25.80 -12.02 21.72
C GLY A 44 25.98 -12.17 20.20
N ILE A 45 26.68 -11.22 19.59
CA ILE A 45 27.43 -11.43 18.35
C ILE A 45 28.86 -11.82 18.74
N PRO A 46 29.27 -13.08 18.61
CA PRO A 46 30.67 -13.41 18.43
C PRO A 46 31.01 -13.22 16.94
N VAL A 47 31.99 -12.37 16.69
CA VAL A 47 32.66 -12.26 15.39
C VAL A 47 33.12 -13.66 14.95
N GLN A 48 32.57 -14.16 13.85
CA GLN A 48 33.19 -15.23 13.06
C GLN A 48 33.09 -14.88 11.57
N ARG A 49 34.25 -14.55 10.98
CA ARG A 49 34.47 -14.64 9.54
C ARG A 49 34.36 -16.11 9.15
N ALA A 50 33.41 -16.46 8.28
CA ALA A 50 33.57 -17.36 7.14
C ALA A 50 32.21 -17.71 6.53
N ASN A 51 32.04 -17.35 5.26
CA ASN A 51 31.44 -18.17 4.21
C ASN A 51 30.25 -19.08 4.57
N GLY A 52 29.05 -18.71 4.13
CA GLY A 52 27.95 -19.67 3.93
C GLY A 52 26.60 -19.24 4.47
N GLY A 53 25.63 -19.16 3.56
CA GLY A 53 24.21 -19.25 3.87
C GLY A 53 23.54 -17.91 4.11
N SER A 54 23.03 -17.32 3.03
CA SER A 54 21.91 -16.37 3.06
C SER A 54 20.81 -16.89 3.99
N ARG A 55 20.81 -16.37 5.22
CA ARG A 55 19.78 -16.60 6.24
C ARG A 55 18.48 -16.03 5.71
N GLY A 56 17.66 -16.93 5.14
CA GLY A 56 16.23 -16.80 4.98
C GLY A 56 15.74 -15.47 4.44
N LEU A 57 16.01 -15.20 3.15
CA LEU A 57 15.00 -14.49 2.37
C LEU A 57 13.71 -15.31 2.55
N VAL A 58 12.67 -14.69 3.12
CA VAL A 58 11.30 -15.22 3.09
C VAL A 58 11.11 -15.80 1.70
N LYS A 59 10.83 -17.10 1.62
CA LYS A 59 10.63 -17.78 0.35
C LYS A 59 9.39 -17.14 -0.25
N VAL A 60 9.59 -16.13 -1.10
CA VAL A 60 8.53 -15.51 -1.88
C VAL A 60 7.88 -16.68 -2.60
N GLU A 61 6.64 -16.99 -2.24
CA GLU A 61 5.90 -18.04 -2.91
C GLU A 61 5.94 -17.72 -4.40
N SER A 62 6.39 -18.69 -5.19
CA SER A 62 6.44 -18.55 -6.64
C SER A 62 5.05 -18.14 -7.09
N ALA A 63 4.95 -17.04 -7.83
CA ALA A 63 3.68 -16.58 -8.36
C ALA A 63 3.01 -17.72 -9.13
N ASP A 64 1.71 -17.90 -8.93
CA ASP A 64 0.94 -18.92 -9.63
C ASP A 64 1.11 -18.74 -11.15
N PRO A 65 1.60 -19.77 -11.86
CA PRO A 65 1.84 -19.69 -13.30
C PRO A 65 0.57 -19.36 -14.09
N ALA A 66 -0.62 -19.67 -13.58
CA ALA A 66 -1.88 -19.30 -14.23
C ALA A 66 -2.07 -17.78 -14.28
N TYR A 67 -1.75 -17.07 -13.19
CA TYR A 67 -1.75 -15.61 -13.16
C TYR A 67 -0.72 -15.03 -14.14
N VAL A 68 0.52 -15.53 -14.10
CA VAL A 68 1.58 -15.05 -14.99
C VAL A 68 1.21 -15.24 -16.47
N ALA A 69 0.64 -16.40 -16.82
CA ALA A 69 0.16 -16.67 -18.17
C ALA A 69 -0.98 -15.74 -18.59
N ALA A 70 -1.94 -15.48 -17.69
CA ALA A 70 -3.05 -14.56 -17.96
C ALA A 70 -2.59 -13.11 -18.14
N MET A 71 -1.61 -12.65 -17.35
CA MET A 71 -1.00 -11.33 -17.51
C MET A 71 -0.17 -11.23 -18.79
N ARG A 72 0.58 -12.28 -19.15
CA ARG A 72 1.38 -12.33 -20.38
C ARG A 72 0.55 -12.13 -21.64
N LYS A 73 -0.69 -12.65 -21.67
CA LYS A 73 -1.61 -12.43 -22.79
C LYS A 73 -1.95 -10.95 -23.01
N ARG A 74 -1.97 -10.16 -21.93
CA ARG A 74 -2.39 -8.75 -21.94
C ARG A 74 -1.21 -7.78 -22.03
N ALA A 75 -0.01 -8.21 -21.60
CA ALA A 75 1.20 -7.42 -21.62
C ALA A 75 2.39 -8.29 -22.11
N PRO A 76 2.43 -8.65 -23.41
CA PRO A 76 3.41 -9.60 -23.92
C PRO A 76 4.85 -9.06 -23.86
N GLU A 77 5.03 -7.75 -24.03
CA GLU A 77 6.32 -7.04 -23.97
C GLU A 77 6.91 -6.93 -22.55
N VAL A 78 6.14 -7.21 -21.49
CA VAL A 78 6.61 -7.04 -20.11
C VAL A 78 7.51 -8.22 -19.70
N PRO A 79 8.68 -7.95 -19.07
CA PRO A 79 9.55 -8.98 -18.53
C PRO A 79 8.84 -9.92 -17.56
N GLU A 80 9.14 -11.22 -17.66
CA GLU A 80 8.47 -12.26 -16.86
C GLU A 80 8.62 -12.03 -15.35
N VAL A 81 9.77 -11.54 -14.92
CA VAL A 81 10.02 -11.23 -13.51
C VAL A 81 9.09 -10.15 -12.96
N LEU A 82 8.69 -9.17 -13.78
CA LEU A 82 7.72 -8.15 -13.39
C LEU A 82 6.30 -8.70 -13.37
N LEU A 83 5.97 -9.58 -14.33
CA LEU A 83 4.69 -10.29 -14.33
C LEU A 83 4.56 -11.21 -13.12
N ALA A 84 5.61 -11.93 -12.75
CA ALA A 84 5.65 -12.78 -11.56
C ALA A 84 5.49 -11.93 -10.28
N ALA A 85 6.19 -10.80 -10.18
CA ALA A 85 6.02 -9.88 -9.05
C ALA A 85 4.58 -9.36 -8.95
N ALA A 86 3.97 -8.93 -10.06
CA ALA A 86 2.58 -8.46 -10.06
C ALA A 86 1.58 -9.59 -9.75
N ALA A 87 1.78 -10.77 -10.32
CA ALA A 87 0.97 -11.97 -10.07
C ALA A 87 0.99 -12.36 -8.58
N SER A 88 2.15 -12.25 -7.93
CA SER A 88 2.29 -12.51 -6.50
C SER A 88 1.41 -11.61 -5.61
N TYR A 89 1.06 -10.41 -6.08
CA TYR A 89 0.16 -9.52 -5.36
C TYR A 89 -1.30 -9.85 -5.61
N TRP A 90 -1.66 -10.09 -6.88
CA TRP A 90 -3.04 -10.42 -7.26
C TRP A 90 -3.51 -11.74 -6.64
N GLN A 91 -2.65 -12.76 -6.58
CA GLN A 91 -2.97 -14.04 -5.96
C GLN A 91 -3.26 -13.95 -4.45
N LEU A 92 -2.74 -12.92 -3.76
CA LEU A 92 -2.97 -12.72 -2.33
C LEU A 92 -4.36 -12.13 -2.04
N VAL A 93 -4.99 -11.51 -3.03
CA VAL A 93 -6.15 -10.64 -2.80
C VAL A 93 -7.46 -11.22 -3.35
N GLY A 94 -7.38 -12.05 -4.38
CA GLY A 94 -8.56 -12.62 -5.02
C GLY A 94 -8.27 -13.86 -5.85
N ASP A 95 -9.28 -14.25 -6.61
CA ASP A 95 -9.18 -15.32 -7.59
C ASP A 95 -8.80 -14.78 -8.97
N LEU A 96 -8.32 -15.68 -9.82
CA LEU A 96 -7.84 -15.32 -11.15
C LEU A 96 -8.97 -14.73 -12.00
N SER A 97 -10.19 -15.27 -11.88
CA SER A 97 -11.35 -14.79 -12.60
C SER A 97 -11.71 -13.33 -12.29
N GLU A 98 -11.68 -12.94 -11.01
CA GLU A 98 -11.91 -11.56 -10.57
C GLU A 98 -10.80 -10.66 -11.11
N ALA A 99 -9.54 -11.09 -11.02
CA ALA A 99 -8.41 -10.34 -11.55
C ALA A 99 -8.56 -10.09 -13.06
N GLU A 100 -8.96 -11.10 -13.83
CA GLU A 100 -9.23 -10.95 -15.26
C GLU A 100 -10.35 -9.95 -15.54
N LEU A 101 -11.42 -9.91 -14.74
CA LEU A 101 -12.47 -8.91 -14.88
C LEU A 101 -11.94 -7.48 -14.68
N TRP A 102 -11.08 -7.26 -13.69
CA TRP A 102 -10.45 -5.96 -13.48
C TRP A 102 -9.58 -5.56 -14.67
N TRP A 103 -8.81 -6.50 -15.22
CA TRP A 103 -7.94 -6.23 -16.36
C TRP A 103 -8.73 -5.96 -17.64
N ASP A 104 -9.78 -6.73 -17.88
CA ASP A 104 -10.67 -6.57 -19.03
C ASP A 104 -11.50 -5.29 -18.94
N ALA A 105 -11.76 -4.81 -17.72
CA ALA A 105 -12.34 -3.48 -17.47
C ALA A 105 -11.36 -2.32 -17.72
N GLY A 106 -10.10 -2.62 -18.08
CA GLY A 106 -9.10 -1.64 -18.51
C GLY A 106 -8.09 -1.22 -17.44
N ILE A 107 -8.03 -1.92 -16.31
CA ILE A 107 -6.93 -1.78 -15.36
C ILE A 107 -5.72 -2.57 -15.87
N SER A 108 -4.51 -2.01 -15.75
CA SER A 108 -3.31 -2.76 -16.12
C SER A 108 -3.09 -3.90 -15.12
N PRO A 109 -2.67 -5.10 -15.56
CA PRO A 109 -2.28 -6.16 -14.63
C PRO A 109 -1.15 -5.78 -13.65
N LEU A 110 -0.34 -4.79 -14.03
CA LEU A 110 0.72 -4.23 -13.21
C LEU A 110 0.26 -3.13 -12.25
N ASP A 111 -0.98 -2.64 -12.40
CA ASP A 111 -1.49 -1.52 -11.61
C ASP A 111 -2.08 -2.02 -10.29
N GLN A 112 -1.36 -1.76 -9.21
CA GLN A 112 -1.76 -2.14 -7.85
C GLN A 112 -2.93 -1.30 -7.32
N ARG A 113 -3.24 -0.13 -7.92
CA ARG A 113 -4.35 0.74 -7.51
C ARG A 113 -5.72 0.07 -7.65
N ALA A 114 -5.80 -0.98 -8.47
CA ALA A 114 -6.98 -1.82 -8.57
C ALA A 114 -7.49 -2.27 -7.20
N LEU A 115 -6.56 -2.55 -6.27
CA LEU A 115 -6.93 -3.01 -4.93
C LEU A 115 -7.49 -1.90 -4.06
N ASP A 116 -6.98 -0.67 -4.18
CA ASP A 116 -7.56 0.49 -3.52
C ASP A 116 -8.99 0.75 -4.02
N TYR A 117 -9.23 0.55 -5.31
CA TYR A 117 -10.56 0.69 -5.91
C TYR A 117 -11.52 -0.37 -5.39
N ARG A 118 -11.06 -1.63 -5.32
CA ARG A 118 -11.80 -2.74 -4.73
C ARG A 118 -12.12 -2.48 -3.26
N ALA A 119 -11.14 -2.03 -2.47
CA ALA A 119 -11.32 -1.70 -1.06
C ALA A 119 -12.30 -0.52 -0.86
N ALA A 120 -12.34 0.43 -1.79
CA ALA A 120 -13.33 1.50 -1.79
C ALA A 120 -14.76 1.03 -2.17
N GLY A 121 -14.92 -0.22 -2.62
CA GLY A 121 -16.21 -0.80 -3.00
C GLY A 121 -16.58 -0.64 -4.48
N LEU A 122 -15.61 -0.33 -5.35
CA LEU A 122 -15.83 -0.39 -6.81
C LEU A 122 -15.78 -1.83 -7.29
N THR A 123 -16.64 -2.14 -8.27
CA THR A 123 -16.58 -3.40 -9.02
C THR A 123 -15.99 -3.16 -10.41
N PRO A 124 -15.47 -4.20 -11.11
CA PRO A 124 -15.01 -4.05 -12.49
C PRO A 124 -16.07 -3.45 -13.42
N ALA A 125 -17.34 -3.82 -13.22
CA ALA A 125 -18.47 -3.29 -14.01
C ALA A 125 -18.72 -1.79 -13.78
N ASP A 126 -18.34 -1.25 -12.62
CA ASP A 126 -18.49 0.18 -12.33
C ASP A 126 -17.50 1.04 -13.14
N LEU A 127 -16.33 0.50 -13.49
CA LEU A 127 -15.28 1.24 -14.20
C LEU A 127 -15.74 1.81 -15.55
N GLY A 128 -16.61 1.08 -16.25
CA GLY A 128 -17.21 1.49 -17.52
C GLY A 128 -18.39 2.46 -17.39
N ARG A 129 -18.98 2.61 -16.20
CA ARG A 129 -20.15 3.48 -15.99
C ARG A 129 -19.78 4.95 -16.14
N ARG A 130 -20.71 5.76 -16.65
CA ARG A 130 -20.51 7.19 -16.89
C ARG A 130 -20.89 8.04 -15.68
N LEU A 131 -19.95 8.85 -15.22
CA LEU A 131 -20.15 9.92 -14.26
C LEU A 131 -20.04 11.27 -14.98
N GLY A 132 -21.15 11.71 -15.57
CA GLY A 132 -21.19 12.89 -16.43
C GLY A 132 -20.53 12.62 -17.80
N PRO A 133 -19.54 13.43 -18.24
CA PRO A 133 -18.93 13.27 -19.57
C PRO A 133 -17.94 12.09 -19.64
N MET A 134 -17.45 11.60 -18.50
CA MET A 134 -16.37 10.64 -18.40
C MET A 134 -16.81 9.36 -17.71
N THR A 135 -16.12 8.25 -17.98
CA THR A 135 -16.32 7.01 -17.22
C THR A 135 -15.66 7.09 -15.84
N VAL A 136 -16.05 6.22 -14.92
CA VAL A 136 -15.40 6.08 -13.61
C VAL A 136 -13.90 5.87 -13.77
N LEU A 137 -13.48 4.95 -14.65
CA LEU A 137 -12.06 4.69 -14.91
C LEU A 137 -11.31 5.95 -15.37
N GLN A 138 -11.93 6.75 -16.25
CA GLN A 138 -11.31 7.98 -16.72
C GLN A 138 -11.16 9.03 -15.60
N HIS A 139 -12.13 9.11 -14.67
CA HIS A 139 -12.01 9.96 -13.47
C HIS A 139 -10.87 9.49 -12.58
N LEU A 140 -10.77 8.19 -12.31
CA LEU A 140 -9.69 7.60 -11.50
C LEU A 140 -8.32 7.90 -12.11
N ARG A 141 -8.17 7.78 -13.44
CA ARG A 141 -6.93 8.12 -14.16
C ARG A 141 -6.56 9.60 -14.08
N ARG A 142 -7.53 10.49 -13.86
CA ARG A 142 -7.29 11.92 -13.61
C ARG A 142 -7.01 12.26 -12.15
N GLY A 143 -7.01 11.27 -11.26
CA GLY A 143 -6.73 11.45 -9.83
C GLY A 143 -7.97 11.72 -8.98
N SER A 144 -9.18 11.51 -9.52
CA SER A 144 -10.40 11.54 -8.70
C SER A 144 -10.35 10.43 -7.64
N ALA A 145 -10.80 10.73 -6.43
CA ALA A 145 -10.83 9.75 -5.33
C ALA A 145 -11.84 8.62 -5.61
N ALA A 146 -11.48 7.37 -5.31
CA ALA A 146 -12.35 6.21 -5.52
C ALA A 146 -13.65 6.31 -4.70
N ALA A 147 -13.57 6.74 -3.45
CA ALA A 147 -14.73 6.98 -2.60
C ALA A 147 -15.71 8.02 -3.19
N TRP A 148 -15.19 9.03 -3.89
CA TRP A 148 -16.02 10.01 -4.59
C TRP A 148 -16.77 9.36 -5.76
N CYS A 149 -16.09 8.54 -6.57
CA CYS A 149 -16.72 7.80 -7.66
C CYS A 149 -17.84 6.90 -7.15
N VAL A 150 -17.60 6.15 -6.06
CA VAL A 150 -18.59 5.28 -5.42
C VAL A 150 -19.79 6.07 -4.93
N ALA A 151 -19.57 7.16 -4.20
CA ALA A 151 -20.67 8.01 -3.72
C ALA A 151 -21.51 8.57 -4.88
N ARG A 152 -20.87 8.93 -6.01
CA ARG A 152 -21.56 9.41 -7.21
C ARG A 152 -22.41 8.32 -7.86
N LEU A 153 -21.87 7.10 -8.00
CA LEU A 153 -22.60 5.95 -8.53
C LEU A 153 -23.81 5.59 -7.66
N GLN A 154 -23.64 5.60 -6.34
CA GLN A 154 -24.74 5.32 -5.40
C GLN A 154 -25.88 6.34 -5.54
N ARG A 155 -25.55 7.63 -5.75
CA ARG A 155 -26.56 8.66 -6.04
C ARG A 155 -27.28 8.40 -7.36
N GLN A 156 -26.56 8.12 -8.45
CA GLN A 156 -27.18 7.79 -9.74
C GLN A 156 -28.14 6.58 -9.65
N ARG A 157 -27.76 5.55 -8.90
CA ARG A 157 -28.62 4.37 -8.67
C ARG A 157 -29.90 4.71 -7.90
N ARG A 158 -29.85 5.68 -6.97
CA ARG A 158 -31.03 6.16 -6.23
C ARG A 158 -31.93 7.04 -7.09
N ASP A 159 -31.33 7.83 -7.97
CA ASP A 159 -32.05 8.77 -8.84
C ASP A 159 -32.68 8.10 -10.08
N GLY A 160 -32.51 6.77 -10.25
CA GLY A 160 -33.10 6.00 -11.35
C GLY A 160 -32.47 6.24 -12.72
N VAL A 161 -31.34 6.96 -12.78
CA VAL A 161 -30.56 7.18 -14.00
C VAL A 161 -29.49 6.09 -14.08
N ALA A 162 -29.90 4.89 -14.53
CA ALA A 162 -29.01 3.76 -14.77
C ALA A 162 -28.69 3.62 -16.26
#